data_AF-A0A561U0N3-F1
#
_entry.id   AF-A0A561U0N3-F1
#
_cell.length_a   1.000
_cell.length_b   1.000
_cell.length_c   1.000
_cell.angle_alpha   90.00
_cell.angle_beta   90.00
_cell.angle_gamma   90.00
#
_symmetry.space_group_name_H-M   'P 1'
#
loop_
_entity.id
_entity.type
_entity.pdbx_description
1 polymer ?
#
loop_
_entity_poly.entity_id
_entity_poly.type
_entity_poly.pdbx_seq_one_letter_code
_entity_poly.pdbx_strand_id
1 'polypeptide(L)'
;MSAPAEEQDSGERGSLEIDRVVLRKIAEHAASGVSGVARTRRGPNAKLTGPDEELRIRLDLPVRYPEPVRDVVRQVRGAVSEELTKLAGAGVLNVEVTVSALVPAARRNRVG
;
A
#
# COMPACT_ATOMS: atom_id res chain seq x y z
N MET A 1 -25.56 -9.54 -50.51
CA MET A 1 -24.58 -10.42 -49.83
C MET A 1 -23.65 -9.55 -49.03
N SER A 2 -23.87 -9.42 -47.73
CA SER A 2 -22.94 -8.83 -46.76
C SER A 2 -22.83 -9.80 -45.60
N ALA A 3 -21.61 -10.19 -45.25
CA ALA A 3 -21.31 -11.11 -44.16
C ALA A 3 -21.68 -10.48 -42.81
N PRO A 4 -22.17 -11.25 -41.82
CA PRO A 4 -22.31 -10.74 -40.47
C PRO A 4 -20.90 -10.59 -39.87
N ALA A 5 -20.66 -9.48 -39.19
CA ALA A 5 -19.50 -9.33 -38.35
C ALA A 5 -19.64 -10.33 -37.20
N GLU A 6 -18.70 -11.27 -37.10
CA GLU A 6 -18.57 -12.16 -35.96
C GLU A 6 -18.26 -11.29 -34.74
N GLU A 7 -19.29 -11.06 -33.91
CA GLU A 7 -19.12 -10.57 -32.55
C GLU A 7 -18.26 -11.59 -31.81
N GLN A 8 -16.98 -11.24 -31.61
CA GLN A 8 -16.06 -12.03 -30.82
C GLN A 8 -16.59 -12.07 -29.38
N ASP A 9 -17.26 -13.18 -29.05
CA ASP A 9 -17.72 -13.49 -27.71
C ASP A 9 -16.53 -13.41 -26.74
N SER A 10 -16.61 -12.48 -25.79
CA SER A 10 -15.57 -12.22 -24.79
C SER A 10 -15.55 -13.29 -23.68
N GLY A 11 -16.11 -14.47 -23.97
CA GLY A 11 -16.41 -15.56 -23.06
C GLY A 11 -15.18 -16.36 -22.66
N GLU A 12 -14.34 -15.77 -21.82
CA GLU A 12 -13.66 -16.41 -20.67
C GLU A 12 -12.60 -15.44 -20.11
N ARG A 13 -13.05 -14.50 -19.28
CA ARG A 13 -12.13 -13.83 -18.36
C ARG A 13 -11.75 -14.83 -17.27
N GLY A 14 -10.50 -15.27 -17.26
CA GLY A 14 -9.96 -16.09 -16.17
C GLY A 14 -10.07 -15.37 -14.81
N SER A 15 -10.16 -16.14 -13.71
CA SER A 15 -10.15 -15.58 -12.36
C SER A 15 -8.72 -15.32 -11.89
N LEU A 16 -8.46 -14.15 -11.31
CA LEU A 16 -7.21 -13.86 -10.61
C LEU A 16 -7.43 -14.04 -9.10
N GLU A 17 -6.78 -15.03 -8.50
CA GLU A 17 -6.71 -15.17 -7.05
C GLU A 17 -5.40 -14.54 -6.55
N ILE A 18 -5.52 -13.54 -5.67
CA ILE A 18 -4.37 -12.84 -5.12
C ILE A 18 -4.08 -13.37 -3.72
N ASP A 19 -2.96 -14.07 -3.58
CA ASP A 19 -2.52 -14.58 -2.29
C ASP A 19 -2.33 -13.45 -1.26
N ARG A 20 -2.68 -13.70 0.01
CA ARG A 20 -2.54 -12.72 1.10
C ARG A 20 -1.14 -12.16 1.27
N VAL A 21 -0.10 -12.94 0.95
CA VAL A 21 1.28 -12.48 0.96
C VAL A 21 1.49 -11.35 -0.04
N VAL A 22 0.81 -11.38 -1.19
CA VAL A 22 0.85 -10.31 -2.19
C VAL A 22 0.11 -9.08 -1.69
N LEU A 23 -1.08 -9.22 -1.11
CA LEU A 23 -1.79 -8.10 -0.47
C LEU A 23 -0.91 -7.41 0.59
N ARG A 24 -0.22 -8.20 1.42
CA ARG A 24 0.71 -7.66 2.41
C ARG A 24 1.82 -6.85 1.75
N LYS A 25 2.44 -7.39 0.69
CA LYS A 25 3.51 -6.71 -0.06
C LYS A 25 3.03 -5.42 -0.70
N ILE A 26 1.82 -5.38 -1.25
CA ILE A 26 1.22 -4.16 -1.80
C ILE A 26 1.10 -3.10 -0.70
N ALA A 27 0.54 -3.45 0.46
CA ALA A 27 0.41 -2.51 1.58
C ALA A 27 1.77 -1.96 2.07
N GLU A 28 2.78 -2.82 2.20
CA GLU A 28 4.14 -2.42 2.61
C GLU A 28 4.80 -1.52 1.56
N HIS A 29 4.58 -1.81 0.28
CA HIS A 29 5.10 -1.02 -0.83
C HIS A 29 4.46 0.36 -0.90
N ALA A 30 3.13 0.43 -0.86
CA ALA A 30 2.35 1.67 -0.83
C ALA A 30 2.86 2.60 0.28
N ALA A 31 2.98 2.05 1.50
CA ALA A 31 3.48 2.80 2.66
C ALA A 31 4.92 3.30 2.46
N SER A 32 5.79 2.48 1.87
CA SER A 32 7.19 2.85 1.59
C SER A 32 7.32 3.98 0.56
N GLY A 33 6.32 4.15 -0.30
CA GLY A 33 6.26 5.20 -1.32
C GLY A 33 5.92 6.59 -0.75
N VAL A 34 5.33 6.67 0.43
CA VAL A 34 4.89 7.94 1.02
C VAL A 34 6.07 8.79 1.49
N SER A 35 6.08 10.07 1.09
CA SER A 35 7.05 11.04 1.57
C SER A 35 6.96 11.18 3.09
N GLY A 36 8.11 11.13 3.77
CA GLY A 36 8.18 11.14 5.23
C GLY A 36 8.29 9.75 5.87
N VAL A 37 7.97 8.66 5.19
CA VAL A 37 8.36 7.32 5.67
C VAL A 37 9.87 7.16 5.53
N ALA A 38 10.53 6.67 6.59
CA ALA A 38 11.98 6.54 6.62
C ALA A 38 12.42 5.26 5.90
N ARG A 39 13.46 5.37 5.08
CA ARG A 39 14.10 4.21 4.44
C ARG A 39 15.14 3.65 5.41
N THR A 40 14.78 2.59 6.11
CA THR A 40 15.70 1.87 7.03
C THR A 40 15.76 0.40 6.63
N ARG A 41 16.66 -0.38 7.27
CA ARG A 41 16.70 -1.84 7.09
C ARG A 41 15.38 -2.52 7.45
N ARG A 42 14.64 -1.96 8.43
CA ARG A 42 13.28 -2.39 8.78
C ARG A 42 12.30 -1.34 8.26
N GLY A 43 11.81 -1.58 7.04
CA GLY A 43 10.78 -0.74 6.42
C GLY A 43 9.40 -0.95 7.04
N PRO A 44 8.35 -0.44 6.39
CA PRO A 44 6.97 -0.76 6.74
C PRO A 44 6.74 -2.27 6.78
N ASN A 45 5.99 -2.72 7.78
CA ASN A 45 5.63 -4.12 7.98
C ASN A 45 4.13 -4.20 8.22
N ALA A 46 3.42 -4.97 7.40
CA ALA A 46 1.97 -5.06 7.44
C ALA A 46 1.50 -6.42 7.97
N LYS A 47 0.42 -6.41 8.74
CA LYS A 47 -0.36 -7.60 9.12
C LYS A 47 -1.80 -7.42 8.66
N LEU A 48 -2.29 -8.39 7.91
CA LEU A 48 -3.64 -8.40 7.35
C LEU A 48 -4.50 -9.41 8.09
N THR A 49 -5.72 -9.01 8.42
CA THR A 49 -6.72 -9.85 9.09
C THR A 49 -8.11 -9.55 8.55
N GLY A 50 -9.05 -10.49 8.72
CA GLY A 50 -10.39 -10.38 8.11
C GLY A 50 -10.43 -10.93 6.68
N PRO A 51 -11.62 -10.92 6.04
CA PRO A 51 -11.80 -11.32 4.65
C PRO A 51 -11.27 -10.25 3.68
N ASP A 52 -11.12 -10.58 2.40
CA ASP A 52 -10.44 -9.72 1.42
C ASP A 52 -11.30 -8.49 1.04
N GLU A 53 -12.62 -8.56 1.25
CA GLU A 53 -13.56 -7.45 1.10
C GLU A 53 -13.58 -6.49 2.31
N GLU A 54 -13.05 -6.90 3.46
CA GLU A 54 -13.07 -6.12 4.71
C GLU A 54 -11.76 -6.26 5.50
N LEU A 55 -10.64 -6.00 4.82
CA LEU A 55 -9.31 -6.13 5.41
C LEU A 55 -9.11 -5.13 6.56
N ARG A 56 -8.65 -5.66 7.68
CA ARG A 56 -8.08 -4.90 8.79
C ARG A 56 -6.56 -4.99 8.72
N ILE A 57 -5.93 -3.83 8.60
CA ILE A 57 -4.49 -3.70 8.37
C ILE A 57 -3.85 -3.09 9.61
N ARG A 58 -2.85 -3.77 10.16
CA ARG A 58 -1.90 -3.20 11.13
C ARG A 58 -0.58 -2.95 10.44
N LEU A 59 -0.10 -1.72 10.52
CA LEU A 59 1.09 -1.28 9.81
C LEU A 59 2.08 -0.64 10.78
N ASP A 60 3.24 -1.27 10.95
CA ASP A 60 4.36 -0.73 11.72
C ASP A 60 5.34 -0.07 10.75
N LEU A 61 5.68 1.21 10.96
CA LEU A 61 6.61 1.90 10.07
C LEU A 61 7.48 2.96 10.77
N PRO A 62 8.72 3.19 10.30
CA PRO A 62 9.54 4.29 10.76
C PRO A 62 9.19 5.60 10.01
N VAL A 63 9.15 6.73 10.72
CA VAL A 63 8.88 8.06 10.15
C VAL A 63 10.13 8.94 10.26
N ARG A 64 10.37 9.79 9.26
CA ARG A 64 11.44 10.78 9.29
C ARG A 64 11.08 11.93 10.21
N TYR A 65 12.05 12.39 11.00
CA TYR A 65 11.95 13.59 11.80
C TYR A 65 12.70 14.74 11.11
N PRO A 66 12.17 15.98 11.05
CA PRO A 66 11.01 16.51 11.77
C PRO A 66 9.68 16.54 10.98
N GLU A 67 9.43 15.57 10.09
CA GLU A 67 8.18 15.58 9.30
C GLU A 67 6.92 15.52 10.20
N PRO A 68 5.81 16.16 9.79
CA PRO A 68 4.57 16.14 10.55
C PRO A 68 3.96 14.73 10.56
N VAL A 69 4.27 13.97 11.61
CA VAL A 69 3.88 12.55 11.76
C VAL A 69 2.41 12.30 11.45
N ARG A 70 1.51 13.18 11.90
CA ARG A 70 0.06 13.04 11.67
C ARG A 70 -0.29 13.09 10.18
N ASP A 71 0.32 14.00 9.42
CA ASP A 71 0.08 14.13 7.99
C ASP A 71 0.70 12.97 7.21
N VAL A 72 1.89 12.50 7.62
CA VAL A 72 2.52 11.30 7.04
C VAL A 72 1.64 10.07 7.27
N VAL A 73 1.15 9.86 8.49
CA VAL A 73 0.25 8.74 8.81
C VAL A 73 -1.05 8.83 8.00
N ARG A 74 -1.64 10.03 7.86
CA ARG A 74 -2.84 10.22 7.02
C ARG A 74 -2.56 9.84 5.57
N GLN A 75 -1.44 10.27 5.01
CA GLN A 75 -1.04 9.92 3.64
C GLN A 75 -0.80 8.42 3.48
N VAL A 76 -0.15 7.77 4.45
CA VAL A 76 0.06 6.32 4.44
C VAL A 76 -1.28 5.57 4.44
N ARG A 77 -2.23 5.95 5.29
CA ARG A 77 -3.56 5.32 5.31
C ARG A 77 -4.24 5.42 3.95
N GLY A 78 -4.21 6.61 3.34
CA GLY A 78 -4.78 6.83 2.01
C GLY A 78 -4.11 5.98 0.94
N ALA A 79 -2.77 6.02 0.85
CA ALA A 79 -2.01 5.29 -0.17
C ALA A 79 -2.21 3.77 -0.08
N VAL A 80 -2.20 3.20 1.12
CA VAL A 80 -2.40 1.76 1.33
C VAL A 80 -3.81 1.33 0.92
N SER A 81 -4.83 2.10 1.34
CA SER A 81 -6.21 1.81 0.95
C SER A 81 -6.41 1.92 -0.57
N GLU A 82 -5.86 2.97 -1.19
CA GLU A 82 -5.98 3.19 -2.63
C GLU A 82 -5.29 2.09 -3.44
N GLU A 83 -4.04 1.71 -3.11
CA GLU A 83 -3.33 0.68 -3.86
C GLU A 83 -3.97 -0.70 -3.72
N LEU A 84 -4.45 -1.08 -2.53
CA LEU A 84 -5.10 -2.38 -2.33
C LEU A 84 -6.40 -2.48 -3.12
N THR A 85 -7.22 -1.43 -3.11
CA THR A 85 -8.45 -1.40 -3.90
C THR A 85 -8.14 -1.38 -5.40
N LYS A 86 -7.16 -0.58 -5.83
CA LYS A 86 -6.81 -0.42 -7.25
C LYS A 86 -6.17 -1.65 -7.86
N LEU A 87 -5.21 -2.27 -7.16
CA LEU A 87 -4.40 -3.37 -7.70
C LEU A 87 -4.99 -4.75 -7.41
N ALA A 88 -5.73 -4.89 -6.31
CA ALA A 88 -6.22 -6.19 -5.88
C ALA A 88 -7.75 -6.26 -5.73
N GLY A 89 -8.48 -5.16 -5.91
CA GLY A 89 -9.93 -5.12 -5.68
C GLY A 89 -10.32 -5.35 -4.21
N ALA A 90 -9.35 -5.34 -3.30
CA ALA A 90 -9.57 -5.61 -1.89
C ALA A 90 -10.24 -4.42 -1.20
N GLY A 91 -11.20 -4.72 -0.32
CA GLY A 91 -11.87 -3.73 0.49
C GLY A 91 -11.12 -3.54 1.82
N VAL A 92 -10.88 -2.28 2.19
CA VAL A 92 -10.13 -1.95 3.42
C VAL A 92 -11.08 -1.35 4.44
N LEU A 93 -11.29 -2.07 5.54
CA LEU A 93 -12.14 -1.61 6.64
C LEU A 93 -11.41 -0.61 7.54
N ASN A 94 -10.15 -0.89 7.88
CA ASN A 94 -9.35 -0.01 8.73
C ASN A 94 -7.84 -0.21 8.50
N VAL A 95 -7.09 0.88 8.65
CA VAL A 95 -5.62 0.89 8.67
C VAL A 95 -5.15 1.50 9.99
N GLU A 96 -4.73 0.63 10.90
CA GLU A 96 -4.06 0.98 12.14
C GLU A 96 -2.57 1.17 11.87
N VAL A 97 -2.04 2.35 12.20
CA VAL A 97 -0.63 2.70 11.94
C VAL A 97 0.09 2.93 13.25
N THR A 98 1.17 2.18 13.47
CA THR A 98 2.10 2.33 14.59
C THR A 98 3.42 2.91 14.08
N VAL A 99 3.82 4.04 14.64
CA VAL A 99 5.14 4.62 14.35
C VAL A 99 6.18 3.88 15.18
N SER A 100 6.94 3.00 14.54
CA SER A 100 7.91 2.12 15.21
C SER A 100 9.22 2.84 15.58
N ALA A 101 9.54 3.92 14.87
CA ALA A 101 10.70 4.75 15.15
C ALA A 101 10.56 6.15 14.52
N LEU A 102 11.21 7.14 15.14
CA LEU A 102 11.47 8.45 14.54
C LEU A 102 12.94 8.51 14.12
N VAL A 103 13.18 8.66 12.83
CA VAL A 103 14.52 8.64 12.23
C VAL A 103 14.92 10.07 11.88
N PRO A 104 16.00 10.62 12.47
CA PRO A 104 16.48 11.95 12.10
C PRO A 104 16.77 12.03 10.60
N ALA A 105 16.31 13.10 9.94
CA ALA A 105 16.80 13.40 8.60
C ALA A 105 18.31 13.58 8.68
N ALA A 106 19.07 12.77 7.92
CA ALA A 106 20.51 12.91 7.84
C ALA A 106 20.84 14.37 7.50
N ARG A 107 21.65 15.03 8.34
CA ARG A 107 22.20 16.35 7.98
C ARG A 107 22.92 16.16 6.65
N ARG A 108 22.46 16.84 5.58
CA ARG A 108 23.30 17.01 4.40
C ARG A 108 24.53 17.75 4.86
N ASN A 109 25.67 17.06 4.96
CA ASN A 109 26.95 17.72 5.12
C ASN A 109 27.14 18.58 3.86
N ARG A 110 26.95 19.89 3.96
CA ARG A 110 27.52 20.83 3.00
C ARG A 110 29.03 20.80 3.25
N VAL A 111 29.74 20.01 2.47
CA VAL A 111 31.14 20.30 2.20
C VAL A 111 31.16 21.56 1.33
N GLY A 112 31.79 22.61 1.86
CA GLY A 112 32.05 23.86 1.16
C GLY A 112 33.27 23.77 0.26
#